data_AF-A0A800K7H8-F1
#
_entry.id   AF-A0A800K7H8-F1
#
_cell.length_a   1.000
_cell.length_b   1.000
_cell.length_c   1.000
_cell.angle_alpha   90.00
_cell.angle_beta   90.00
_cell.angle_gamma   90.00
#
_symmetry.space_group_name_H-M   'P 1'
#
loop_
_entity.id
_entity.type
_entity.pdbx_description
1 polymer ?
#
loop_
_entity_poly.entity_id
_entity_poly.type
_entity_poly.pdbx_seq_one_letter_code
_entity_poly.pdbx_strand_id
1 'polypeptide(L)'
;SGQTIMGGDFLVTAGGKGANQAVAAARLGGDVTMVANVGSDAFGDQAIAGLGDDDIGCAFVTRDHDAPSGVALISVDDAGNNQIVVAPGANDTLGIAEVDA
;
A
#
# COMPACT_ATOMS: atom_id res chain seq x y z
N SER A 1 -29.48 -3.71 8.64
CA SER A 1 -29.09 -3.43 10.04
C SER A 1 -27.58 -3.46 10.11
N GLY A 2 -26.95 -2.58 10.89
CA GLY A 2 -25.50 -2.64 11.17
C GLY A 2 -25.24 -3.49 12.41
N GLN A 3 -24.12 -4.22 12.42
CA GLN A 3 -23.66 -4.98 13.59
C GLN A 3 -22.29 -4.44 14.00
N THR A 4 -22.08 -4.27 15.31
CA THR A 4 -20.78 -3.93 15.89
C THR A 4 -20.23 -5.18 16.57
N ILE A 5 -19.00 -5.55 16.24
CA ILE A 5 -18.31 -6.70 16.81
C ILE A 5 -17.14 -6.16 17.63
N MET A 6 -17.03 -6.59 18.88
CA MET A 6 -15.97 -6.17 19.81
C MET A 6 -14.97 -7.31 19.98
N GLY A 7 -13.67 -6.99 20.01
CA GLY A 7 -12.58 -7.94 20.21
C GLY A 7 -11.60 -7.99 19.04
N GLY A 8 -10.65 -8.93 19.12
CA GLY A 8 -9.59 -9.13 18.13
C GLY A 8 -8.34 -8.30 18.38
N ASP A 9 -7.27 -8.66 17.67
CA ASP A 9 -6.03 -7.89 17.62
C ASP A 9 -6.06 -6.93 16.43
N PHE A 10 -5.44 -5.75 16.59
CA PHE A 10 -5.29 -4.78 15.52
C PHE A 10 -3.83 -4.70 15.10
N LEU A 11 -3.58 -4.83 13.79
CA LEU A 11 -2.27 -4.69 13.18
C LEU A 11 -2.38 -3.83 11.92
N VAL A 12 -1.38 -2.99 11.71
CA VAL A 12 -1.15 -2.30 10.44
C VAL A 12 0.09 -2.90 9.81
N THR A 13 -0.03 -3.37 8.57
CA THR A 13 1.09 -3.89 7.79
C THR A 13 1.17 -3.20 6.45
N ALA A 14 2.38 -3.10 5.88
CA ALA A 14 2.55 -2.75 4.48
C ALA A 14 1.84 -3.80 3.59
N GLY A 15 1.41 -3.36 2.40
CA GLY A 15 0.71 -4.21 1.45
C GLY A 15 0.63 -3.59 0.06
N GLY A 16 -0.33 -4.06 -0.74
CA GLY A 16 -0.46 -3.69 -2.16
C GLY A 16 0.22 -4.72 -3.06
N LYS A 17 -0.51 -5.18 -4.09
CA LYS A 17 -0.03 -6.28 -4.94
C LYS A 17 1.28 -5.90 -5.68
N GLY A 18 1.37 -4.67 -6.18
CA GLY A 18 2.57 -4.16 -6.85
C GLY A 18 3.77 -4.08 -5.91
N ALA A 19 3.60 -3.45 -4.75
CA ALA A 19 4.65 -3.36 -3.72
C ALA A 19 5.14 -4.75 -3.27
N ASN A 20 4.23 -5.69 -3.01
CA ASN A 20 4.59 -7.05 -2.61
C ASN A 20 5.42 -7.78 -3.69
N GLN A 21 5.10 -7.56 -4.97
CA GLN A 21 5.88 -8.12 -6.09
C GLN A 21 7.25 -7.46 -6.22
N ALA A 22 7.32 -6.13 -6.05
CA ALA A 22 8.57 -5.38 -6.08
C ALA A 22 9.54 -5.84 -4.98
N VAL A 23 9.05 -5.99 -3.74
CA VAL A 23 9.80 -6.52 -2.59
C VAL A 23 10.30 -7.93 -2.86
N ALA A 24 9.44 -8.82 -3.37
CA ALA A 24 9.86 -10.18 -3.70
C ALA A 24 10.96 -10.20 -4.77
N ALA A 25 10.83 -9.38 -5.82
CA ALA A 25 11.83 -9.28 -6.89
C ALA A 25 13.16 -8.70 -6.40
N ALA A 26 13.13 -7.64 -5.60
CA ALA A 26 14.33 -7.00 -5.05
C ALA A 26 15.09 -7.96 -4.12
N ARG A 27 14.39 -8.65 -3.21
CA ARG A 27 15.00 -9.66 -2.31
C ARG A 27 15.61 -10.85 -3.03
N LEU A 28 15.20 -11.14 -4.27
CA LEU A 28 15.80 -12.16 -5.13
C LEU A 28 17.02 -11.63 -5.91
N GLY A 29 17.44 -10.38 -5.67
CA GLY A 29 18.58 -9.74 -6.30
C GLY A 29 18.24 -8.99 -7.60
N GLY A 30 16.96 -8.71 -7.86
CA GLY A 30 16.55 -7.86 -8.97
C GLY A 30 16.85 -6.38 -8.71
N ASP A 31 17.21 -5.65 -9.77
CA ASP A 31 17.22 -4.18 -9.75
C ASP A 31 15.80 -3.67 -10.02
N VAL A 32 15.16 -3.13 -8.99
CA VAL A 32 13.72 -2.84 -8.99
C VAL A 32 13.48 -1.37 -8.70
N THR A 33 12.62 -0.76 -9.51
CA THR A 33 12.10 0.58 -9.29
C THR A 33 10.57 0.52 -9.21
N MET A 34 9.99 1.18 -8.21
CA MET A 34 8.55 1.27 -8.04
C MET A 34 8.03 2.54 -8.72
N VAL A 35 6.98 2.37 -9.53
CA VAL A 35 6.15 3.47 -10.04
C VAL A 35 4.81 3.38 -9.32
N ALA A 36 4.47 4.39 -8.53
CA ALA A 36 3.27 4.40 -7.70
C ALA A 36 2.87 5.84 -7.35
N ASN A 37 1.64 6.02 -6.91
CA ASN A 37 1.20 7.26 -6.28
C ASN A 37 0.65 6.95 -4.88
N VAL A 38 1.12 7.69 -3.88
CA VAL A 38 0.72 7.55 -2.48
C VAL A 38 0.20 8.87 -1.95
N GLY A 39 -0.56 8.85 -0.86
CA GLY A 39 -1.02 10.08 -0.23
C GLY A 39 0.11 10.84 0.44
N SER A 40 -0.06 12.15 0.59
CA SER A 40 0.78 13.01 1.42
C SER A 40 0.47 12.83 2.91
N ASP A 41 0.59 11.60 3.39
CA ASP A 41 0.23 11.18 4.73
C ASP A 41 1.26 10.18 5.31
N ALA A 42 1.05 9.81 6.57
CA ALA A 42 1.94 8.89 7.30
C ALA A 42 2.00 7.49 6.68
N PHE A 43 0.93 7.04 5.99
CA PHE A 43 0.96 5.75 5.31
C PHE A 43 1.81 5.81 4.04
N GLY A 44 1.78 6.94 3.33
CA GLY A 44 2.66 7.21 2.19
C GLY A 44 4.13 7.29 2.61
N ASP A 45 4.41 7.95 3.74
CA ASP A 45 5.75 7.98 4.36
C ASP A 45 6.26 6.56 4.66
N GLN A 46 5.43 5.75 5.32
CA GLN A 46 5.77 4.39 5.69
C GLN A 46 5.97 3.48 4.47
N ALA A 47 5.14 3.63 3.43
CA ALA A 47 5.26 2.86 2.21
C ALA A 47 6.58 3.14 1.49
N ILE A 48 6.95 4.42 1.33
CA ILE A 48 8.22 4.80 0.68
C ILE A 48 9.43 4.32 1.50
N ALA A 49 9.39 4.51 2.84
CA ALA A 49 10.47 4.04 3.70
C ALA A 49 10.65 2.51 3.62
N GLY A 50 9.55 1.75 3.69
CA GLY A 50 9.59 0.30 3.61
C GLY A 50 10.07 -0.24 2.26
N LEU A 51 9.74 0.43 1.15
CA LEU A 51 10.31 0.08 -0.15
C LEU A 51 11.82 0.35 -0.19
N GLY A 52 12.27 1.46 0.40
CA GLY A 52 13.69 1.80 0.50
C GLY A 52 14.50 0.81 1.36
N ASP A 53 13.91 0.27 2.43
CA ASP A 53 14.55 -0.77 3.27
C ASP A 53 14.81 -2.08 2.51
N ASP A 54 14.06 -2.33 1.42
CA ASP A 54 14.23 -3.48 0.52
C ASP A 54 15.03 -3.13 -0.76
N ASP A 55 15.79 -2.01 -0.75
CA ASP A 55 16.62 -1.52 -1.87
C ASP A 55 15.85 -1.22 -3.17
N ILE A 56 14.54 -0.90 -3.07
CA ILE A 56 13.71 -0.54 -4.24
C ILE A 56 13.82 0.95 -4.53
N GLY A 57 14.15 1.28 -5.79
CA GLY A 57 14.16 2.66 -6.27
C GLY A 57 12.77 3.30 -6.19
N CYS A 58 12.67 4.45 -5.51
CA CYS A 58 11.40 5.15 -5.28
C CYS A 58 11.31 6.52 -5.98
N ALA A 59 12.18 6.79 -6.96
CA ALA A 59 12.20 8.08 -7.66
C ALA A 59 10.89 8.42 -8.39
N PHE A 60 10.13 7.39 -8.79
CA PHE A 60 8.83 7.51 -9.47
C PHE A 60 7.65 7.18 -8.55
N VAL A 61 7.85 7.28 -7.23
CA VAL A 61 6.75 7.25 -6.27
C VAL A 61 6.32 8.69 -5.99
N THR A 62 5.20 9.08 -6.58
CA THR A 62 4.65 10.43 -6.44
C THR A 62 3.76 10.57 -5.21
N ARG A 63 3.48 11.82 -4.82
CA ARG A 63 2.63 12.15 -3.69
C ARG A 63 1.40 12.93 -4.14
N ASP A 64 0.25 12.39 -3.80
CA ASP A 64 -1.05 13.04 -3.97
C ASP A 64 -1.36 13.90 -2.75
N HIS A 65 -1.74 15.17 -2.97
CA HIS A 65 -2.13 16.10 -1.89
C HIS A 65 -3.65 16.13 -1.67
N ASP A 66 -4.42 15.59 -2.61
CA ASP A 66 -5.88 15.61 -2.62
C ASP A 66 -6.49 14.24 -2.24
N ALA A 67 -5.72 13.15 -2.41
CA ALA A 67 -6.12 11.79 -2.05
C ALA A 67 -5.23 11.15 -0.96
N PRO A 68 -5.80 10.38 -0.01
CA PRO A 68 -5.04 9.62 0.97
C PRO A 68 -4.36 8.40 0.34
N SER A 69 -3.39 7.82 1.03
CA SER A 69 -2.81 6.52 0.65
C SER A 69 -3.86 5.41 0.67
N GLY A 70 -3.73 4.45 -0.26
CA GLY A 70 -4.64 3.32 -0.33
C GLY A 70 -4.56 2.41 0.89
N VAL A 71 -5.71 1.89 1.32
CA VAL A 71 -5.83 0.98 2.46
C VAL A 71 -6.70 -0.23 2.10
N ALA A 72 -6.35 -1.39 2.65
CA ALA A 72 -7.19 -2.57 2.66
C ALA A 72 -7.51 -2.92 4.11
N LEU A 73 -8.78 -2.85 4.48
CA LEU A 73 -9.27 -3.29 5.78
C LEU A 73 -9.58 -4.77 5.68
N ILE A 74 -8.84 -5.58 6.43
CA ILE A 74 -8.97 -7.03 6.46
C ILE A 74 -9.45 -7.41 7.86
N SER A 75 -10.67 -7.93 7.97
CA SER A 75 -11.15 -8.59 9.18
C SER A 75 -11.12 -10.09 8.99
N VAL A 76 -10.73 -10.81 10.05
CA VAL A 76 -10.72 -12.27 10.09
C VAL A 76 -11.49 -12.71 11.33
N ASP A 77 -12.43 -13.62 11.17
CA ASP A 77 -13.22 -14.17 12.28
C ASP A 77 -12.50 -15.36 12.96
N ASP A 78 -13.07 -15.84 14.07
CA ASP A 78 -12.51 -16.96 14.84
C ASP A 78 -12.46 -18.29 14.06
N ALA A 79 -13.23 -18.40 12.96
CA ALA A 79 -13.21 -19.55 12.07
C ALA A 79 -12.17 -19.40 10.94
N GLY A 80 -11.49 -18.26 10.85
CA GLY A 80 -10.49 -17.95 9.84
C GLY A 80 -11.05 -17.40 8.54
N ASN A 81 -12.34 -17.05 8.47
CA ASN A 81 -12.92 -16.41 7.29
C ASN A 81 -12.46 -14.96 7.23
N ASN A 82 -12.07 -14.49 6.04
CA ASN A 82 -11.69 -13.10 5.84
C ASN A 82 -12.77 -12.28 5.11
N GLN A 83 -12.82 -11.00 5.43
CA GLN A 83 -13.50 -9.98 4.65
C GLN A 83 -12.50 -8.86 4.36
N ILE A 84 -12.43 -8.45 3.10
CA ILE A 84 -11.50 -7.42 2.63
C ILE A 84 -12.29 -6.27 2.02
N VAL A 85 -12.10 -5.07 2.56
CA VAL A 85 -12.66 -3.82 2.02
C VAL A 85 -11.50 -2.93 1.60
N VAL A 86 -11.48 -2.54 0.33
CA VAL A 86 -10.38 -1.74 -0.24
C VAL A 86 -10.86 -0.33 -0.51
N ALA A 87 -10.08 0.64 -0.03
CA ALA A 87 -10.17 2.04 -0.44
C ALA A 87 -8.86 2.37 -1.19
N PRO A 88 -8.89 2.49 -2.53
CA PRO A 88 -7.67 2.58 -3.34
C PRO A 88 -6.90 3.90 -3.13
N GLY A 89 -7.58 4.98 -2.78
CA GLY A 89 -6.94 6.28 -2.51
C GLY A 89 -6.12 6.77 -3.71
N ALA A 90 -4.93 7.31 -3.44
CA ALA A 90 -3.99 7.79 -4.45
C ALA A 90 -3.57 6.73 -5.49
N ASN A 91 -3.78 5.43 -5.24
CA ASN A 91 -3.53 4.42 -6.28
C ASN A 91 -4.43 4.60 -7.51
N ASP A 92 -5.67 5.10 -7.34
CA ASP A 92 -6.61 5.34 -8.44
C ASP A 92 -6.28 6.62 -9.22
N THR A 93 -5.38 7.46 -8.71
CA THR A 93 -4.96 8.71 -9.35
C THR A 93 -3.64 8.56 -10.09
N LEU A 94 -3.00 7.38 -10.06
CA LEU A 94 -1.80 7.08 -10.85
C LEU A 94 -2.16 7.09 -12.35
N GLY A 95 -1.83 8.17 -13.04
CA GLY A 95 -2.09 8.38 -14.45
C GLY A 95 -0.82 8.61 -15.28
N ILE A 96 -1.02 9.03 -16.53
CA ILE A 96 0.08 9.32 -17.46
C ILE A 96 1.00 10.43 -16.92
N ALA A 97 0.42 11.44 -16.25
CA ALA A 97 1.17 12.56 -15.72
C ALA A 97 2.21 12.13 -14.67
N GLU A 98 1.87 11.17 -13.81
CA GLU A 98 2.76 10.66 -12.76
C GLU A 98 3.80 9.67 -13.31
N VAL A 99 3.50 8.99 -14.42
CA VAL A 99 4.43 8.07 -15.08
C VAL A 99 5.50 8.82 -15.88
N ASP A 100 5.16 9.97 -16.45
CA ASP A 100 6.04 10.78 -17.28
C ASP A 100 6.79 11.89 -16.50
N ALA A 101 6.60 11.99 -15.17
CA ALA A 101 7.23 12.96 -14.27
C ALA A 101 8.70 12.61 -13.96
#